data_AF-A0A3B8YY10-F1
#
_entry.id   AF-A0A3B8YY10-F1
#
_cell.length_a   1.000
_cell.length_b   1.000
_cell.length_c   1.000
_cell.angle_alpha   90.00
_cell.angle_beta   90.00
_cell.angle_gamma   90.00
#
_symmetry.space_group_name_H-M   'P 1'
#
loop_
_entity.id
_entity.type
_entity.pdbx_description
1 polymer ?
#
loop_
_entity_poly.entity_id
_entity_poly.type
_entity_poly.pdbx_seq_one_letter_code
_entity_poly.pdbx_strand_id
1 'polypeptide(L)'
;EKMELGYFEHISAPSVVSYIHMGNKLATLVGFNKEEVAEDIAKDVAMQVAAMNPISVTPDTIPAEVKEKELEIAREKAREAGKPENLLDRIAEGALQKFYKESTLLQQEYVKDNKLTIDQYLKQNNKDLTVTVFKRVSLNA
;
A
#
# COMPACT_ATOMS: atom_id res chain seq x y z
N GLU A 1 -30.08 17.67 9.59
CA GLU A 1 -28.97 16.95 8.92
C GLU A 1 -29.02 15.49 9.35
N LYS A 2 -28.91 14.53 8.43
CA LYS A 2 -28.90 13.09 8.75
C LYS A 2 -27.46 12.69 9.04
N MET A 3 -27.16 12.35 10.29
CA MET A 3 -25.85 11.82 10.66
C MET A 3 -25.87 10.30 10.53
N GLU A 4 -24.97 9.75 9.72
CA GLU A 4 -24.81 8.31 9.52
C GLU A 4 -23.33 7.93 9.68
N LEU A 5 -23.10 6.70 10.14
CA LEU A 5 -21.76 6.15 10.23
C LEU A 5 -21.31 5.70 8.83
N GLY A 6 -20.46 6.50 8.18
CA GLY A 6 -19.98 6.18 6.83
C GLY A 6 -19.04 4.96 6.79
N TYR A 7 -18.19 4.81 7.81
CA TYR A 7 -17.22 3.72 7.90
C TYR A 7 -17.05 3.27 9.35
N PHE A 8 -16.86 1.97 9.54
CA PHE A 8 -16.37 1.38 10.79
C PHE A 8 -15.29 0.37 10.44
N GLU A 9 -14.10 0.56 11.00
CA GLU A 9 -12.95 -0.28 10.76
C GLU A 9 -12.28 -0.63 12.08
N HIS A 10 -11.81 -1.87 12.19
CA HIS A 10 -11.11 -2.38 13.36
C HIS A 10 -9.96 -3.28 12.91
N ILE A 11 -8.81 -3.14 13.57
CA ILE A 11 -7.65 -4.02 13.37
C ILE A 11 -7.09 -4.47 14.73
N SER A 12 -6.47 -5.65 14.76
CA SER A 12 -5.75 -6.16 15.92
C SER A 12 -4.37 -6.61 15.49
N ALA A 13 -3.36 -6.21 16.24
CA ALA A 13 -1.96 -6.54 16.05
C ALA A 13 -1.20 -6.32 17.37
N PRO A 14 0.01 -6.89 17.55
CA PRO A 14 0.87 -6.62 18.71
C PRO A 14 1.04 -5.13 19.03
N SER A 15 1.18 -4.28 18.01
CA SER A 15 1.17 -2.83 18.14
C SER A 15 0.34 -2.20 17.03
N VAL A 16 -0.39 -1.13 17.35
CA VAL A 16 -1.25 -0.41 16.40
C VAL A 16 -1.04 1.09 16.57
N VAL A 17 -0.84 1.79 15.46
CA VAL A 17 -0.78 3.26 15.41
C VAL A 17 -1.95 3.80 14.59
N SER A 18 -2.46 4.96 14.97
CA SER A 18 -3.43 5.72 14.20
C SER A 18 -2.85 7.05 13.74
N TYR A 19 -3.21 7.49 12.54
CA TYR A 19 -2.88 8.82 12.05
C TYR A 19 -4.09 9.46 11.38
N ILE A 20 -4.44 10.67 11.81
CA ILE A 20 -5.44 11.54 11.19
C ILE A 20 -4.71 12.59 10.39
N HIS A 21 -4.96 12.63 9.09
CA HIS A 21 -4.35 13.63 8.21
C HIS A 21 -4.96 15.02 8.47
N MET A 22 -4.17 16.06 8.16
CA MET A 22 -4.61 17.45 8.31
C MET A 22 -5.94 17.67 7.59
N GLY A 23 -6.87 18.35 8.26
CA GLY A 23 -8.23 18.60 7.76
C GLY A 23 -9.27 17.54 8.17
N ASN A 24 -8.90 16.51 8.94
CA ASN A 24 -9.83 15.54 9.55
C ASN A 24 -10.73 14.79 8.55
N LYS A 25 -10.29 14.66 7.29
CA LYS A 25 -11.02 13.96 6.21
C LYS A 25 -10.45 12.57 5.90
N LEU A 26 -9.28 12.24 6.42
CA LEU A 26 -8.60 10.98 6.15
C LEU A 26 -7.96 10.47 7.42
N ALA A 27 -8.17 9.18 7.72
CA ALA A 27 -7.54 8.50 8.82
C ALA A 27 -6.93 7.17 8.37
N THR A 28 -5.90 6.74 9.08
CA THR A 28 -5.25 5.45 8.89
C THR A 28 -5.05 4.74 10.21
N LEU A 29 -5.10 3.41 10.17
CA LEU A 29 -4.68 2.50 11.23
C LEU A 29 -3.61 1.58 10.64
N VAL A 30 -2.51 1.36 11.34
CA VAL A 30 -1.44 0.43 10.90
C VAL A 30 -1.06 -0.47 12.06
N GLY A 31 -1.09 -1.78 11.83
CA GLY A 31 -0.69 -2.82 12.76
C GLY A 31 0.69 -3.39 12.43
N PHE A 32 1.50 -3.64 13.45
CA PHE A 32 2.86 -4.17 13.33
C PHE A 32 2.99 -5.53 14.01
N ASN A 33 3.99 -6.32 13.61
CA ASN A 33 4.25 -7.65 14.16
C ASN A 33 5.03 -7.65 15.50
N LYS A 34 5.40 -6.48 16.03
CA LYS A 34 6.14 -6.31 17.30
C LYS A 34 5.32 -5.46 18.26
N GLU A 35 5.45 -5.72 19.56
CA GLU A 35 4.77 -4.96 20.62
C GLU A 35 5.36 -3.55 20.76
N GLU A 36 6.69 -3.44 20.67
CA GLU A 36 7.41 -2.18 20.75
C GLU A 36 7.88 -1.74 19.36
N VAL A 37 7.30 -0.66 18.87
CA VAL A 37 7.71 0.04 17.64
C VAL A 37 7.92 1.50 18.01
N ALA A 38 9.05 2.08 17.61
CA ALA A 38 9.32 3.49 17.89
C ALA A 38 8.22 4.38 17.27
N GLU A 39 7.78 5.38 18.03
CA GLU A 39 6.60 6.18 17.68
C GLU A 39 6.77 6.91 16.34
N ASP A 40 7.96 7.44 16.08
CA ASP A 40 8.32 8.12 14.83
C ASP A 40 8.25 7.17 13.63
N ILE A 41 8.78 5.95 13.76
CA ILE A 41 8.70 4.91 12.71
C ILE A 41 7.25 4.54 12.44
N ALA A 42 6.48 4.25 13.49
CA ALA A 42 5.09 3.84 13.35
C ALA A 42 4.26 4.94 12.67
N LYS A 43 4.42 6.18 13.11
CA LYS A 43 3.74 7.35 12.57
C LYS A 43 4.12 7.60 11.11
N ASP A 44 5.38 7.42 10.75
CA ASP A 44 5.85 7.60 9.38
C ASP A 44 5.22 6.60 8.42
N VAL A 45 5.07 5.34 8.83
CA VAL A 45 4.35 4.34 8.04
C VAL A 45 2.86 4.68 7.93
N ALA A 46 2.22 5.17 9.00
CA ALA A 46 0.82 5.59 8.95
C ALA A 46 0.62 6.78 7.98
N MET A 47 1.55 7.73 7.98
CA MET A 47 1.59 8.84 7.03
C MET A 47 1.83 8.36 5.59
N GLN A 48 2.69 7.36 5.39
CA GLN A 48 2.89 6.70 4.09
C GLN A 48 1.58 6.12 3.57
N VAL A 49 0.87 5.32 4.38
CA VAL A 49 -0.43 4.74 4.01
C VAL A 49 -1.42 5.84 3.63
N ALA A 50 -1.45 6.94 4.39
CA ALA A 50 -2.33 8.06 4.11
C ALA A 50 -2.06 8.70 2.74
N ALA A 51 -0.78 8.95 2.43
CA ALA A 51 -0.32 9.64 1.24
C ALA A 51 -0.40 8.77 -0.02
N MET A 52 0.05 7.52 0.05
CA MET A 52 0.27 6.67 -1.13
C MET A 52 -0.90 5.74 -1.45
N ASN A 53 -1.89 5.63 -0.55
CA ASN A 53 -3.10 4.82 -0.75
C ASN A 53 -2.80 3.38 -1.26
N PRO A 54 -1.90 2.62 -0.62
CA PRO A 54 -1.70 1.22 -0.99
C PRO A 54 -3.01 0.44 -0.83
N ILE A 55 -3.21 -0.56 -1.68
CA ILE A 55 -4.38 -1.46 -1.62
C ILE A 55 -4.10 -2.71 -0.79
N SER A 56 -2.83 -3.01 -0.52
CA SER A 56 -2.41 -4.21 0.21
C SER A 56 -1.05 -4.02 0.88
N VAL A 57 -0.72 -4.86 1.86
CA VAL A 57 0.59 -4.82 2.54
C VAL A 57 1.68 -5.35 1.60
N THR A 58 1.40 -6.47 0.93
CA THR A 58 2.30 -7.15 0.01
C THR A 58 1.56 -7.53 -1.28
N PRO A 59 2.28 -7.92 -2.36
CA PRO A 59 1.63 -8.43 -3.57
C PRO A 59 0.85 -9.72 -3.33
N ASP A 60 1.31 -10.57 -2.41
CA ASP A 60 0.71 -11.88 -2.14
C ASP A 60 -0.71 -11.74 -1.58
N THR A 61 -0.97 -10.66 -0.86
CA THR A 61 -2.28 -10.34 -0.28
C THR A 61 -3.21 -9.58 -1.23
N ILE A 62 -2.82 -9.35 -2.49
CA ILE A 62 -3.71 -8.84 -3.54
C ILE A 62 -4.53 -10.01 -4.12
N PRO A 63 -5.87 -9.89 -4.27
CA PRO A 63 -6.70 -10.89 -4.92
C PRO A 63 -6.21 -11.24 -6.34
N ALA A 64 -6.30 -12.51 -6.72
CA ALA A 64 -5.86 -12.98 -8.04
C ALA A 64 -6.55 -12.23 -9.20
N GLU A 65 -7.85 -12.01 -9.08
CA GLU A 65 -8.66 -11.28 -10.06
C GLU A 65 -8.15 -9.85 -10.33
N VAL A 66 -7.63 -9.17 -9.31
CA VAL A 66 -7.03 -7.83 -9.49
C VAL A 66 -5.72 -7.94 -10.27
N LYS A 67 -4.89 -8.93 -9.96
CA LYS A 67 -3.61 -9.15 -10.67
C LYS A 67 -3.84 -9.50 -12.15
N GLU A 68 -4.81 -10.38 -12.41
CA GLU A 68 -5.20 -10.78 -13.76
C GLU A 68 -5.72 -9.60 -14.58
N LYS A 69 -6.60 -8.78 -13.97
CA LYS A 69 -7.11 -7.57 -14.59
C LYS A 69 -6.01 -6.57 -14.94
N GLU A 70 -5.04 -6.34 -14.04
CA GLU A 70 -3.90 -5.45 -14.32
C GLU A 70 -3.02 -5.99 -15.46
N LEU A 71 -2.82 -7.32 -15.54
CA LEU A 71 -2.11 -7.95 -16.65
C LEU A 71 -2.85 -7.76 -17.98
N GLU A 72 -4.16 -7.98 -18.01
CA GLU A 72 -4.99 -7.76 -19.19
C GLU A 72 -4.94 -6.31 -19.67
N ILE A 73 -5.13 -5.35 -18.77
CA ILE A 73 -5.01 -3.92 -19.06
C ILE A 73 -3.64 -3.60 -19.66
N ALA A 74 -2.56 -4.16 -19.11
CA ALA A 74 -1.22 -3.92 -19.61
C ALA A 74 -0.98 -4.55 -21.00
N ARG A 75 -1.51 -5.75 -21.27
CA ARG A 75 -1.46 -6.38 -22.60
C ARG A 75 -2.22 -5.55 -23.63
N GLU A 76 -3.42 -5.08 -23.29
CA GLU A 76 -4.23 -4.25 -24.18
C GLU A 76 -3.54 -2.94 -24.52
N LYS A 77 -3.02 -2.21 -23.52
CA LYS A 77 -2.23 -0.98 -23.72
C LYS A 77 -1.01 -1.23 -24.60
N ALA A 78 -0.31 -2.34 -24.41
CA ALA A 78 0.86 -2.69 -25.22
C ALA A 78 0.46 -3.01 -26.67
N ARG A 79 -0.68 -3.69 -26.89
CA ARG A 79 -1.22 -4.00 -28.22
C ARG A 79 -1.65 -2.72 -28.95
N GLU A 80 -2.36 -1.82 -28.28
CA GLU A 80 -2.76 -0.51 -28.81
C GLU A 80 -1.54 0.35 -29.19
N ALA A 81 -0.45 0.22 -28.43
CA ALA A 81 0.83 0.86 -28.75
C ALA A 81 1.63 0.17 -29.88
N GLY A 82 1.03 -0.81 -30.58
CA GLY A 82 1.62 -1.49 -31.74
C GLY A 82 2.76 -2.45 -31.39
N LYS A 83 2.83 -2.94 -30.15
CA LYS A 83 3.86 -3.92 -29.76
C LYS A 83 3.55 -5.31 -30.34
N PRO A 84 4.57 -6.09 -30.73
CA PRO A 84 4.40 -7.48 -31.19
C PRO A 84 3.70 -8.38 -30.17
N GLU A 85 2.81 -9.27 -30.62
CA GLU A 85 1.99 -10.16 -29.75
C GLU A 85 2.87 -11.02 -28.83
N ASN A 86 4.02 -11.50 -29.33
CA ASN A 86 4.97 -12.31 -28.57
C ASN A 86 5.71 -11.56 -27.46
N LEU A 87 5.59 -10.22 -27.38
CA LEU A 87 6.19 -9.40 -26.33
C LEU A 87 5.17 -8.95 -25.27
N LEU A 88 3.86 -9.14 -25.51
CA LEU A 88 2.82 -8.57 -24.64
C LEU A 88 2.86 -9.12 -23.23
N ASP A 89 3.04 -10.43 -23.04
CA ASP A 89 3.12 -11.04 -21.71
C ASP A 89 4.28 -10.48 -20.89
N ARG A 90 5.48 -10.40 -21.49
CA ARG A 90 6.66 -9.84 -20.82
C ARG A 90 6.47 -8.37 -20.46
N ILE A 91 5.80 -7.59 -21.31
CA ILE A 91 5.49 -6.18 -21.03
C ILE A 91 4.47 -6.09 -19.88
N ALA A 92 3.45 -6.94 -19.91
CA ALA A 92 2.42 -6.99 -18.88
C ALA A 92 2.99 -7.40 -17.51
N GLU A 93 3.89 -8.39 -17.46
CA GLU A 93 4.61 -8.75 -16.25
C GLU A 93 5.41 -7.57 -15.69
N GLY A 94 6.13 -6.84 -16.55
CA GLY A 94 6.86 -5.63 -16.13
C GLY A 94 5.94 -4.54 -15.58
N ALA A 95 4.76 -4.35 -16.19
CA ALA A 95 3.74 -3.42 -15.70
C ALA A 95 3.16 -3.87 -14.36
N LEU A 96 2.93 -5.17 -14.17
CA LEU A 96 2.45 -5.74 -12.90
C LEU A 96 3.47 -5.55 -11.78
N GLN A 97 4.77 -5.72 -12.06
CA GLN A 97 5.83 -5.42 -11.09
C GLN A 97 5.85 -3.93 -10.71
N LYS A 98 5.60 -3.03 -11.66
CA LYS A 98 5.46 -1.60 -11.37
C LYS A 98 4.23 -1.32 -10.52
N PHE A 99 3.10 -1.93 -10.85
CA PHE A 99 1.86 -1.83 -10.08
C PHE A 99 2.08 -2.26 -8.62
N TYR A 100 2.82 -3.33 -8.38
CA TYR A 100 3.12 -3.78 -7.01
C TYR A 100 3.94 -2.74 -6.21
N LYS A 101 4.95 -2.12 -6.83
CA LYS A 101 5.71 -1.03 -6.21
C LYS A 101 4.84 0.18 -5.89
N GLU A 102 3.81 0.46 -6.69
CA GLU A 102 2.94 1.62 -6.48
C GLU A 102 1.79 1.31 -5.51
N SER A 103 1.32 0.06 -5.47
CA SER A 103 0.05 -0.32 -4.85
C SER A 103 0.19 -1.20 -3.61
N THR A 104 1.41 -1.64 -3.26
CA THR A 104 1.65 -2.43 -2.03
C THR A 104 2.55 -1.68 -1.07
N LEU A 105 2.14 -1.59 0.20
CA LEU A 105 2.80 -0.76 1.20
C LEU A 105 4.29 -1.08 1.33
N LEU A 106 4.66 -2.35 1.46
CA LEU A 106 6.05 -2.74 1.72
C LEU A 106 6.99 -2.52 0.52
N GLN A 107 6.45 -2.51 -0.71
CA GLN A 107 7.25 -2.28 -1.92
C GLN A 107 7.28 -0.82 -2.38
N GLN A 108 6.41 0.03 -1.83
CA GLN A 108 6.41 1.46 -2.10
C GLN A 108 7.73 2.11 -1.70
N GLU A 109 8.18 3.03 -2.56
CA GLU A 109 9.21 4.00 -2.21
C GLU A 109 8.74 4.82 -1.00
N TYR A 110 9.62 4.96 -0.02
CA TYR A 110 9.33 5.71 1.19
C TYR A 110 9.31 7.21 0.87
N VAL A 111 8.20 7.89 1.18
CA VAL A 111 7.98 9.29 0.79
C VAL A 111 9.05 10.24 1.33
N LYS A 112 9.66 9.95 2.48
CA LYS A 112 10.71 10.81 3.06
C LYS A 112 12.11 10.49 2.54
N ASP A 113 12.33 9.30 2.00
CA ASP A 113 13.59 8.91 1.35
C ASP A 113 13.30 7.88 0.25
N ASN A 114 13.18 8.36 -0.98
CA ASN A 114 12.85 7.55 -2.15
C ASN A 114 13.96 6.55 -2.55
N LYS A 115 15.10 6.55 -1.87
CA LYS A 115 16.12 5.51 -2.04
C LYS A 115 15.77 4.20 -1.33
N LEU A 116 14.79 4.25 -0.42
CA LEU A 116 14.35 3.12 0.38
C LEU A 116 12.92 2.75 0.02
N THR A 117 12.62 1.46 0.07
CA THR A 117 11.23 1.01 0.22
C THR A 117 10.80 1.05 1.68
N ILE A 118 9.50 0.97 1.96
CA ILE A 118 9.00 0.83 3.33
C ILE A 118 9.55 -0.42 4.03
N ASP A 119 9.64 -1.55 3.32
CA ASP A 119 10.26 -2.77 3.88
C ASP A 119 11.72 -2.53 4.29
N GLN A 120 12.49 -1.85 3.45
CA GLN A 120 13.90 -1.52 3.75
C GLN A 120 14.01 -0.54 4.92
N TYR A 121 13.18 0.49 4.95
CA TYR A 121 13.12 1.46 6.04
C TYR A 121 12.81 0.78 7.38
N LEU A 122 11.81 -0.12 7.42
CA LEU A 122 11.48 -0.87 8.64
C LEU A 122 12.64 -1.76 9.08
N LYS A 123 13.24 -2.50 8.14
CA LYS A 123 14.37 -3.42 8.41
C LYS A 123 15.66 -2.74 8.85
N GLN A 124 15.89 -1.50 8.42
CA GLN A 124 17.02 -0.69 8.89
C GLN A 124 16.90 -0.33 10.38
N ASN A 125 15.68 -0.15 10.87
CA ASN A 125 15.43 0.17 12.27
C ASN A 125 15.28 -1.08 13.15
N ASN A 126 14.70 -2.15 12.59
CA ASN A 126 14.63 -3.45 13.24
C ASN A 126 14.47 -4.55 12.18
N LYS A 127 15.42 -5.50 12.14
CA LYS A 127 15.53 -6.54 11.10
C LYS A 127 14.23 -7.34 10.85
N ASP A 128 13.44 -7.57 11.89
CA ASP A 128 12.25 -8.41 11.82
C ASP A 128 10.95 -7.59 11.89
N LEU A 129 11.03 -6.25 11.89
CA LEU A 129 9.86 -5.39 11.95
C LEU A 129 9.14 -5.34 10.60
N THR A 130 7.83 -5.57 10.62
CA THR A 130 6.98 -5.44 9.43
C THR A 130 5.55 -5.02 9.80
N VAL A 131 4.82 -4.55 8.80
CA VAL A 131 3.39 -4.25 8.89
C VAL A 131 2.62 -5.53 8.64
N THR A 132 1.60 -5.79 9.46
CA THR A 132 0.73 -6.97 9.32
C THR A 132 -0.60 -6.63 8.68
N VAL A 133 -1.12 -5.43 8.94
CA VAL A 133 -2.42 -4.97 8.47
C VAL A 133 -2.48 -3.44 8.49
N PHE A 134 -3.25 -2.84 7.59
CA PHE A 134 -3.62 -1.43 7.70
C PHE A 134 -5.07 -1.21 7.27
N LYS A 135 -5.61 -0.06 7.68
CA LYS A 135 -6.85 0.50 7.16
C LYS A 135 -6.64 1.96 6.83
N ARG A 136 -7.30 2.42 5.76
CA ARG A 136 -7.33 3.82 5.34
C ARG A 136 -8.78 4.16 5.03
N VAL A 137 -9.30 5.21 5.67
CA VAL A 137 -10.66 5.70 5.45
C VAL A 137 -10.59 7.16 5.04
N SER A 138 -11.38 7.52 4.02
CA SER A 138 -11.49 8.87 3.49
C SER A 138 -12.96 9.29 3.47
N LEU A 139 -13.24 10.48 3.99
CA LEU A 139 -14.54 11.15 3.88
C LEU A 139 -14.68 11.93 2.57
N ASN A 140 -13.58 12.08 1.82
CA ASN A 140 -13.62 12.62 0.47
C ASN A 140 -13.97 11.48 -0.49
N ALA A 141 -15.03 11.70 -1.27
CA ALA A 141 -15.48 10.82 -2.35
C ALA A 141 -14.53 10.85 -3.54
#